data_AF-A0A162R1X8-F1
#
_entry.id   AF-A0A162R1X8-F1
#
_cell.length_a   1.000
_cell.length_b   1.000
_cell.length_c   1.000
_cell.angle_alpha   90.00
_cell.angle_beta   90.00
_cell.angle_gamma   90.00
#
_symmetry.space_group_name_H-M   'P 1'
#
loop_
_entity.id
_entity.type
_entity.pdbx_description
1 polymer ?
#
loop_
_entity_poly.entity_id
_entity_poly.type
_entity_poly.pdbx_seq_one_letter_code
_entity_poly.pdbx_strand_id
1 'polypeptide(L)'
;MDLVLSFLDREKKVDYLHLRDHFNQRLMFIVGVMAVFTWFYKNPSFSNYKDISITNRKEDNTMMNPGRNRISSYVSSYLIYVVNILTNQGCREAFDRHSFRILAGFWLLGAMVLVNSYSGIVISSLTVPKMKPPIESLEDLASNKEIGIVLRHDMTMGIQILGAVSGVYKVLGDKARLDPKQVVGDAFKLNKMLETGKYAYPFIQTFNTWFVALQYKKDGRCRFHATKPLPVPHGYYFWLTKKGSSNTKLLSDGLIKLWESGITRFWTNSAIGLAKAAECFDSRRQKSSARQVPIRLYDLTSAFLILGIGLGLAILCFLIELIKSKFQQGRRQLMQLKGRGCIDLK
;
A
#
# COMPACT_ATOMS: atom_id res chain seq x y z
N MET A 1 28.20 -9.68 17.96
CA MET A 1 27.70 -10.71 17.00
C MET A 1 26.34 -10.26 16.54
N ASP A 2 25.92 -10.55 15.31
CA ASP A 2 24.73 -9.91 14.72
C ASP A 2 23.90 -10.98 14.00
N LEU A 3 22.73 -10.65 13.47
CA LEU A 3 22.02 -11.53 12.53
C LEU A 3 22.20 -11.01 11.10
N VAL A 4 22.35 -11.92 10.14
CA VAL A 4 21.99 -11.60 8.75
C VAL A 4 20.56 -11.98 8.54
N LEU A 5 19.79 -11.01 8.06
CA LEU A 5 18.42 -11.18 7.63
C LEU A 5 18.31 -10.72 6.18
N SER A 6 17.52 -11.42 5.40
CA SER A 6 17.10 -10.90 4.10
C SER A 6 15.99 -9.89 4.26
N PHE A 7 16.07 -8.77 3.54
CA PHE A 7 15.02 -7.75 3.48
C PHE A 7 13.78 -8.21 2.69
N LEU A 8 13.82 -9.36 2.02
CA LEU A 8 12.99 -9.64 0.84
C LEU A 8 11.49 -9.84 1.08
N ASP A 9 10.95 -9.61 2.28
CA ASP A 9 9.50 -9.62 2.46
C ASP A 9 8.98 -8.65 3.53
N ARG A 10 9.37 -7.37 3.39
CA ARG A 10 8.84 -6.26 4.20
C ARG A 10 7.64 -5.53 3.59
N GLU A 11 7.03 -6.05 2.53
CA GLU A 11 5.76 -5.53 2.03
C GLU A 11 4.57 -6.17 2.76
N LYS A 12 4.27 -5.72 3.98
CA LYS A 12 2.91 -5.92 4.51
C LYS A 12 2.01 -4.84 3.91
N LYS A 13 1.37 -5.15 2.79
CA LYS A 13 0.33 -4.33 2.13
C LYS A 13 -1.05 -4.45 2.81
N VAL A 14 -1.12 -4.94 4.05
CA VAL A 14 -2.34 -5.59 4.59
C VAL A 14 -3.18 -4.70 5.53
N ASP A 15 -2.60 -3.73 6.24
CA ASP A 15 -3.38 -3.01 7.28
C ASP A 15 -4.18 -1.81 6.73
N TYR A 16 -3.78 -1.24 5.59
CA TYR A 16 -4.47 -0.08 4.99
C TYR A 16 -5.68 -0.46 4.15
N LEU A 17 -5.72 -1.67 3.60
CA LEU A 17 -6.91 -2.17 2.89
C LEU A 17 -8.09 -2.17 3.87
N HIS A 18 -7.89 -2.75 5.06
CA HIS A 18 -8.95 -2.86 6.05
C HIS A 18 -9.46 -1.50 6.58
N LEU A 19 -8.57 -0.52 6.77
CA LEU A 19 -8.95 0.83 7.20
C LEU A 19 -9.66 1.60 6.08
N ARG A 20 -9.17 1.48 4.85
CA ARG A 20 -9.77 2.07 3.65
C ARG A 20 -11.14 1.45 3.36
N ASP A 21 -11.27 0.14 3.48
CA ASP A 21 -12.51 -0.58 3.20
C ASP A 21 -13.59 -0.20 4.23
N HIS A 22 -13.20 -0.07 5.51
CA HIS A 22 -14.11 0.39 6.56
C HIS A 22 -14.52 1.87 6.39
N PHE A 23 -13.61 2.74 5.93
CA PHE A 23 -13.94 4.13 5.61
C PHE A 23 -14.85 4.22 4.37
N ASN A 24 -14.56 3.46 3.31
CA ASN A 24 -15.36 3.39 2.10
C ASN A 24 -16.77 2.87 2.38
N GLN A 25 -16.92 1.86 3.23
CA GLN A 25 -18.21 1.31 3.62
C GLN A 25 -19.06 2.35 4.37
N ARG A 26 -18.45 3.11 5.29
CA ARG A 26 -19.12 4.20 6.01
C ARG A 26 -19.45 5.38 5.10
N LEU A 27 -18.56 5.72 4.16
CA LEU A 27 -18.78 6.78 3.19
C LEU A 27 -19.95 6.45 2.26
N MET A 28 -19.99 5.24 1.70
CA MET A 28 -21.07 4.78 0.83
C MET A 28 -22.40 4.71 1.58
N PHE A 29 -22.40 4.31 2.84
CA PHE A 29 -23.59 4.33 3.69
C PHE A 29 -24.10 5.77 3.93
N ILE A 30 -23.22 6.71 4.27
CA ILE A 30 -23.58 8.12 4.48
C ILE A 30 -24.13 8.72 3.18
N VAL A 31 -23.47 8.52 2.03
CA VAL A 31 -23.93 9.00 0.73
C VAL A 31 -25.30 8.39 0.36
N GLY A 32 -25.49 7.10 0.61
CA GLY A 32 -26.75 6.41 0.36
C GLY A 32 -27.92 6.91 1.22
N VAL A 33 -27.72 7.04 2.54
CA VAL A 33 -28.73 7.60 3.47
C VAL A 33 -29.09 9.04 3.08
N MET A 34 -28.10 9.81 2.63
CA MET A 34 -28.29 11.21 2.25
C MET A 34 -29.04 11.37 0.93
N ALA A 35 -28.78 10.52 -0.08
CA ALA A 35 -29.57 10.47 -1.31
C ALA A 35 -31.03 10.11 -1.05
N VAL A 36 -31.29 9.22 -0.08
CA VAL A 36 -32.64 8.84 0.33
C VAL A 36 -33.34 9.97 1.09
N PHE A 37 -32.67 10.59 2.07
CA PHE A 37 -33.25 11.66 2.88
C PHE A 37 -33.65 12.88 2.05
N THR A 38 -32.78 13.28 1.11
CA THR A 38 -33.05 14.37 0.16
C THR A 38 -34.13 14.03 -0.86
N TRP A 39 -34.24 12.77 -1.29
CA TRP A 39 -35.36 12.29 -2.10
C TRP A 39 -36.69 12.37 -1.35
N PHE A 40 -36.73 11.97 -0.07
CA PHE A 40 -37.91 12.05 0.78
C PHE A 40 -38.41 13.49 0.97
N TYR A 41 -37.51 14.44 1.20
CA TYR A 41 -37.87 15.85 1.44
C TYR A 41 -38.37 16.60 0.20
N LYS A 42 -38.09 16.10 -1.01
CA LYS A 42 -38.51 16.71 -2.28
C LYS A 42 -39.61 15.90 -2.99
N ASN A 43 -40.08 14.79 -2.40
CA ASN A 43 -41.17 14.00 -2.96
C ASN A 43 -42.45 14.86 -3.00
N PRO A 44 -43.17 14.97 -4.14
CA PRO A 44 -44.24 15.94 -4.32
C PRO A 44 -45.42 15.74 -3.38
N SER A 45 -45.53 14.58 -2.73
CA SER A 45 -46.58 14.28 -1.76
C SER A 45 -46.54 15.19 -0.52
N PHE A 46 -45.43 15.90 -0.26
CA PHE A 46 -45.30 16.83 0.87
C PHE A 46 -44.95 18.27 0.46
N SER A 47 -44.76 18.54 -0.83
CA SER A 47 -44.40 19.88 -1.33
C SER A 47 -45.47 20.43 -2.25
N ASN A 48 -46.54 20.97 -1.65
CA ASN A 48 -47.47 21.86 -2.33
C ASN A 48 -46.75 23.17 -2.68
N TYR A 49 -46.20 23.27 -3.89
CA TYR A 49 -46.00 24.57 -4.52
C TYR A 49 -46.01 24.46 -6.04
N LYS A 50 -46.89 25.26 -6.63
CA LYS A 50 -47.19 25.38 -8.06
C LYS A 50 -46.22 26.41 -8.63
N ASP A 51 -45.38 26.03 -9.60
CA ASP A 51 -44.50 26.99 -10.29
C ASP A 51 -45.33 28.10 -10.95
N ILE A 52 -45.23 29.32 -10.43
CA ILE A 52 -45.64 30.56 -11.10
C ILE A 52 -44.36 31.28 -11.49
N SER A 53 -43.85 30.95 -12.67
CA SER A 53 -43.17 31.89 -13.58
C SER A 53 -42.62 31.11 -14.76
N ILE A 54 -43.39 31.11 -15.85
CA ILE A 54 -43.01 31.24 -17.27
C ILE A 54 -44.33 30.94 -18.03
N THR A 55 -45.28 31.85 -17.89
CA THR A 55 -46.34 32.05 -18.89
C THR A 55 -46.15 33.46 -19.39
N ASN A 56 -45.30 33.61 -20.40
CA ASN A 56 -45.39 34.66 -21.41
C ASN A 56 -44.38 34.38 -22.53
N ARG A 57 -44.62 33.29 -23.27
CA ARG A 57 -44.35 33.25 -24.70
C ARG A 57 -45.30 32.23 -25.32
N LYS A 58 -46.30 32.72 -26.05
CA LYS A 58 -47.25 31.93 -26.83
C LYS A 58 -46.48 31.06 -27.81
N GLU A 59 -46.75 29.76 -27.82
CA GLU A 59 -46.75 28.94 -29.04
C GLU A 59 -47.53 27.64 -28.81
N ASP A 60 -48.09 27.17 -29.91
CA ASP A 60 -49.31 26.40 -30.05
C ASP A 60 -49.34 24.98 -29.46
N ASN A 61 -50.57 24.50 -29.31
CA ASN A 61 -50.95 23.23 -28.73
C ASN A 61 -50.30 22.01 -29.41
N THR A 62 -49.65 21.16 -28.63
CA THR A 62 -49.60 19.72 -28.90
C THR A 62 -49.54 18.95 -27.57
N MET A 63 -50.68 18.35 -27.17
CA MET A 63 -50.75 17.48 -26.00
C MET A 63 -49.88 16.23 -26.24
N MET A 64 -48.70 16.20 -25.62
CA MET A 64 -47.87 15.01 -25.47
C MET A 64 -47.73 14.72 -23.96
N ASN A 65 -48.14 13.52 -23.57
CA ASN A 65 -48.27 12.98 -22.22
C ASN A 65 -47.12 13.39 -21.24
N PRO A 66 -47.36 14.22 -20.20
CA PRO A 66 -46.29 14.88 -19.44
C PRO A 66 -45.86 14.17 -18.14
N GLY A 67 -46.50 13.06 -17.75
CA GLY A 67 -46.37 12.48 -16.42
C GLY A 67 -45.06 11.73 -16.12
N ARG A 68 -44.46 11.04 -17.11
CA ARG A 68 -43.32 10.14 -16.88
C ARG A 68 -41.95 10.80 -17.05
N ASN A 69 -41.85 11.81 -17.92
CA ASN A 69 -40.58 12.47 -18.22
C ASN A 69 -40.16 13.49 -17.16
N ARG A 70 -41.12 14.07 -16.42
CA ARG A 70 -40.87 15.12 -15.44
C ARG A 70 -40.16 14.59 -14.18
N ILE A 71 -40.52 13.40 -13.71
CA ILE A 71 -39.87 12.75 -12.56
C ILE A 71 -38.43 12.34 -12.92
N SER A 72 -38.23 11.81 -14.12
CA SER A 72 -36.91 11.40 -14.62
C SER A 72 -35.94 12.58 -14.74
N SER A 73 -36.39 13.76 -15.19
CA SER A 73 -35.55 14.95 -15.30
C SER A 73 -35.14 15.50 -13.93
N TYR A 74 -36.05 15.52 -12.95
CA TYR A 74 -35.72 15.99 -11.59
C TYR A 74 -34.73 15.06 -10.88
N VAL A 75 -34.87 13.75 -11.05
CA VAL A 75 -33.91 12.76 -10.50
C VAL A 75 -32.54 12.93 -11.17
N SER A 76 -32.50 13.16 -12.48
CA SER A 76 -31.24 13.37 -13.22
C SER A 76 -30.50 14.63 -12.76
N SER A 77 -31.18 15.78 -12.66
CA SER A 77 -30.56 17.02 -12.18
C SER A 77 -30.03 16.89 -10.74
N TYR A 78 -30.71 16.10 -9.91
CA TYR A 78 -30.28 15.87 -8.53
C TYR A 78 -29.05 14.96 -8.42
N LEU A 79 -29.00 13.87 -9.18
CA LEU A 79 -27.83 13.00 -9.24
C LEU A 79 -26.59 13.77 -9.70
N ILE A 80 -26.75 14.67 -10.68
CA ILE A 80 -25.69 15.55 -11.15
C ILE A 80 -25.25 16.51 -10.03
N TYR A 81 -26.19 17.11 -9.30
CA TYR A 81 -25.87 17.98 -8.16
C TYR A 81 -25.07 17.26 -7.07
N VAL A 82 -25.47 16.05 -6.67
CA VAL A 82 -24.76 15.25 -5.66
C VAL A 82 -23.36 14.85 -6.14
N VAL A 83 -23.23 14.42 -7.40
CA VAL A 83 -21.94 14.07 -8.01
C VAL A 83 -21.01 15.28 -8.08
N ASN A 84 -21.53 16.46 -8.43
CA ASN A 84 -20.75 17.70 -8.46
C ASN A 84 -20.20 18.06 -7.07
N ILE A 85 -21.02 17.95 -6.02
CA ILE A 85 -20.57 18.18 -4.64
C ILE A 85 -19.46 17.19 -4.24
N LEU A 86 -19.66 15.89 -4.52
CA LEU A 86 -18.69 14.86 -4.18
C LEU A 86 -17.37 15.00 -4.94
N THR A 87 -17.41 15.56 -6.15
CA THR A 87 -16.21 15.79 -6.99
C THR A 87 -15.59 17.18 -6.79
N ASN A 88 -16.06 17.95 -5.79
CA ASN A 88 -15.69 19.35 -5.57
C ASN A 88 -15.85 20.24 -6.82
N GLN A 89 -16.75 19.86 -7.74
CA GLN A 89 -17.10 20.66 -8.90
C GLN A 89 -18.24 21.62 -8.53
N GLY A 90 -18.08 22.91 -8.82
CA GLY A 90 -19.11 23.91 -8.57
C GLY A 90 -20.37 23.62 -9.38
N CYS A 91 -21.55 23.79 -8.79
CA CYS A 91 -22.83 23.63 -9.47
C CYS A 91 -23.63 24.95 -9.45
N ARG A 92 -24.29 25.27 -10.57
CA ARG A 92 -25.10 26.49 -10.77
C ARG A 92 -26.61 26.23 -10.62
N GLU A 93 -27.01 25.38 -9.68
CA GLU A 93 -28.44 25.16 -9.38
C GLU A 93 -28.88 26.17 -8.31
N ALA A 94 -29.70 27.14 -8.71
CA ALA A 94 -30.24 28.16 -7.82
C ALA A 94 -31.50 27.63 -7.12
N PHE A 95 -31.36 27.22 -5.86
CA PHE A 95 -32.51 26.84 -5.03
C PHE A 95 -33.22 28.09 -4.50
N ASP A 96 -34.53 28.17 -4.68
CA ASP A 96 -35.32 29.37 -4.36
C ASP A 96 -35.59 29.55 -2.85
N ARG A 97 -35.56 28.46 -2.06
CA ARG A 97 -35.81 28.49 -0.60
C ARG A 97 -34.53 28.69 0.23
N HIS A 98 -34.54 29.68 1.12
CA HIS A 98 -33.46 29.92 2.09
C HIS A 98 -33.18 28.72 3.01
N SER A 99 -34.21 28.01 3.49
CA SER A 99 -34.05 26.82 4.34
C SER A 99 -33.30 25.69 3.64
N PHE A 100 -33.50 25.55 2.32
CA PHE A 100 -32.79 24.55 1.52
C PHE A 100 -31.32 24.94 1.31
N ARG A 101 -31.02 26.24 1.15
CA ARG A 101 -29.64 26.73 1.03
C ARG A 101 -28.82 26.48 2.29
N ILE A 102 -29.42 26.64 3.47
CA ILE A 102 -28.74 26.37 4.75
C ILE A 102 -28.45 24.87 4.90
N LEU A 103 -29.44 24.01 4.59
CA LEU A 103 -29.27 22.55 4.62
C LEU A 103 -28.19 22.08 3.62
N ALA A 104 -28.22 22.63 2.40
CA ALA A 104 -27.20 22.37 1.38
C ALA A 104 -25.80 22.86 1.79
N GLY A 105 -25.71 23.98 2.51
CA GLY A 105 -24.45 24.48 3.06
C GLY A 105 -23.86 23.56 4.14
N PHE A 106 -24.69 23.09 5.07
CA PHE A 106 -24.28 22.10 6.07
C PHE A 106 -23.82 20.79 5.41
N TRP A 107 -24.53 20.37 4.36
CA TRP A 107 -24.17 19.20 3.57
C TRP A 107 -22.84 19.37 2.84
N LEU A 108 -22.61 20.53 2.20
CA LEU A 108 -21.36 20.84 1.52
C LEU A 108 -20.18 20.83 2.50
N LEU A 109 -20.38 21.35 3.72
CA LEU A 109 -19.37 21.31 4.78
C LEU A 109 -19.06 19.88 5.19
N GLY A 110 -20.07 19.03 5.38
CA GLY A 110 -19.89 17.59 5.67
C GLY A 110 -19.14 16.85 4.55
N ALA A 111 -19.52 17.08 3.30
CA ALA A 111 -18.86 16.49 2.13
C ALA A 111 -17.39 16.93 2.02
N MET A 112 -17.11 18.21 2.24
CA MET A 112 -15.75 18.76 2.24
C MET A 112 -14.88 18.09 3.32
N VAL A 113 -15.40 17.92 4.54
CA VAL A 113 -14.67 17.24 5.63
C VAL A 113 -14.39 15.79 5.28
N LEU A 114 -15.35 15.08 4.69
CA LEU A 114 -15.19 13.68 4.29
C LEU A 114 -14.12 13.53 3.19
N VAL A 115 -14.17 14.35 2.14
CA VAL A 115 -13.19 14.33 1.04
C VAL A 115 -11.79 14.68 1.53
N ASN A 116 -11.66 15.68 2.40
CA ASN A 116 -10.37 16.07 2.98
C ASN A 116 -9.81 14.97 3.89
N SER A 117 -10.66 14.31 4.68
CA SER A 117 -10.25 13.20 5.54
C SER A 117 -9.79 11.99 4.73
N TYR A 118 -10.52 11.64 3.67
CA TYR A 118 -10.13 10.57 2.74
C TYR A 118 -8.79 10.88 2.07
N SER A 119 -8.63 12.10 1.57
CA SER A 119 -7.38 12.56 0.94
C SER A 119 -6.22 12.48 1.94
N GLY A 120 -6.43 12.88 3.19
CA GLY A 120 -5.44 12.78 4.27
C GLY A 120 -5.03 11.34 4.58
N ILE A 121 -5.99 10.40 4.65
CA ILE A 121 -5.71 8.98 4.87
C ILE A 121 -4.91 8.39 3.70
N VAL A 122 -5.29 8.70 2.46
CA VAL A 122 -4.56 8.26 1.26
C VAL A 122 -3.13 8.81 1.26
N ILE A 123 -2.95 10.12 1.48
CA ILE A 123 -1.62 10.74 1.55
C ILE A 123 -0.78 10.14 2.68
N SER A 124 -1.37 9.93 3.86
CA SER A 124 -0.67 9.29 4.99
C SER A 124 -0.21 7.86 4.66
N SER A 125 -1.04 7.10 3.94
CA SER A 125 -0.69 5.74 3.50
C SER A 125 0.43 5.71 2.45
N LEU A 126 0.51 6.74 1.60
CA LEU A 126 1.53 6.85 0.56
C LEU A 126 2.86 7.42 1.08
N THR A 127 2.82 8.27 2.10
CA THR A 127 4.00 8.96 2.63
C THR A 127 4.82 8.10 3.58
N VAL A 128 4.19 7.17 4.31
CA VAL A 128 4.89 6.29 5.24
C VAL A 128 4.79 4.84 4.76
N PRO A 129 5.77 4.32 4.00
CA PRO A 129 5.85 2.89 3.76
C PRO A 129 6.12 2.20 5.10
N LYS A 130 5.06 1.67 5.73
CA LYS A 130 5.20 0.86 6.95
C LYS A 130 5.78 -0.50 6.58
N MET A 131 7.10 -0.53 6.41
CA MET A 131 7.85 -1.79 6.42
C MET A 131 7.72 -2.43 7.80
N LYS A 132 7.68 -3.76 7.86
CA LYS A 132 7.78 -4.48 9.14
C LYS A 132 8.99 -3.94 9.93
N PRO A 133 8.86 -3.71 11.26
CA PRO A 133 9.99 -3.28 12.05
C PRO A 133 11.16 -4.25 11.80
N PRO A 134 12.38 -3.73 11.60
CA PRO A 134 13.54 -4.61 11.44
C PRO A 134 13.64 -5.50 12.68
N ILE A 135 13.94 -6.78 12.49
CA ILE A 135 14.27 -7.68 13.60
C ILE A 135 15.62 -7.20 14.14
N GLU A 136 15.60 -6.51 15.27
CA GLU A 136 16.81 -5.96 15.91
C GLU A 136 17.38 -6.91 16.98
N SER A 137 16.57 -7.85 17.47
CA SER A 137 16.90 -8.72 18.59
C SER A 137 16.61 -10.19 18.30
N LEU A 138 17.16 -11.10 19.12
CA LEU A 138 16.88 -12.53 19.02
C LEU A 138 15.45 -12.86 19.50
N GLU A 139 14.93 -12.04 20.42
CA GLU A 139 13.57 -12.08 20.94
C GLU A 139 12.55 -11.77 19.84
N ASP A 140 12.82 -10.75 19.03
CA ASP A 140 12.00 -10.40 17.86
C ASP A 140 12.02 -11.53 16.82
N LEU A 141 13.16 -12.20 16.66
CA LEU A 141 13.27 -13.36 15.77
C LEU A 141 12.52 -14.58 16.30
N ALA A 142 12.54 -14.80 17.62
CA ALA A 142 11.84 -15.90 18.27
C ALA A 142 10.31 -15.75 18.16
N SER A 143 9.82 -14.52 18.33
CA SER A 143 8.39 -14.20 18.24
C SER A 143 7.86 -14.21 16.80
N ASN A 144 8.71 -13.90 15.81
CA ASN A 144 8.31 -13.90 14.42
C ASN A 144 8.16 -15.33 13.86
N LYS A 145 6.98 -15.65 13.32
CA LYS A 145 6.68 -16.97 12.71
C LYS A 145 7.03 -17.06 11.22
N GLU A 146 7.14 -15.93 10.53
CA GLU A 146 7.35 -15.87 9.07
C GLU A 146 8.81 -16.10 8.68
N ILE A 147 9.74 -15.66 9.53
CA ILE A 147 11.19 -15.79 9.29
C ILE A 147 11.72 -16.98 10.09
N GLY A 148 12.28 -17.97 9.39
CA GLY A 148 12.96 -19.12 9.97
C GLY A 148 14.37 -18.77 10.45
N ILE A 149 14.96 -19.63 11.26
CA ILE A 149 16.37 -19.52 11.66
C ILE A 149 17.14 -20.66 11.00
N VAL A 150 18.34 -20.39 10.50
CA VAL A 150 19.25 -21.43 10.01
C VAL A 150 20.41 -21.52 10.99
N LEU A 151 20.78 -22.74 11.36
CA LEU A 151 21.85 -22.99 12.33
C LEU A 151 22.88 -23.92 11.71
N ARG A 152 24.14 -23.68 12.07
CA ARG A 152 25.25 -24.54 11.68
C ARG A 152 25.69 -25.44 12.82
N HIS A 153 25.52 -26.75 12.68
CA HIS A 153 25.83 -27.69 13.77
C HIS A 153 27.33 -27.77 14.10
N ASP A 154 28.19 -27.40 13.15
CA ASP A 154 29.64 -27.39 13.28
C ASP A 154 30.19 -26.10 13.91
N MET A 155 29.33 -25.11 14.15
CA MET A 155 29.70 -23.80 14.67
C MET A 155 29.28 -23.65 16.13
N THR A 156 30.07 -22.90 16.91
CA THR A 156 29.81 -22.64 18.33
C THR A 156 28.40 -22.12 18.61
N MET A 157 27.91 -21.19 17.78
CA MET A 157 26.55 -20.66 17.90
C MET A 157 25.48 -21.72 17.67
N GLY A 158 25.64 -22.58 16.66
CA GLY A 158 24.66 -23.64 16.43
C GLY A 158 24.67 -24.66 17.57
N ILE A 159 25.85 -25.01 18.10
CA ILE A 159 25.98 -25.90 19.27
C ILE A 159 25.32 -25.27 20.51
N GLN A 160 25.56 -23.98 20.77
CA GLN A 160 24.98 -23.27 21.92
C GLN A 160 23.46 -23.14 21.81
N ILE A 161 22.94 -22.79 20.63
CA ILE A 161 21.50 -22.63 20.40
C ILE A 161 20.79 -24.00 20.45
N LEU A 162 21.37 -25.02 19.81
CA LEU A 162 20.83 -26.38 19.83
C LEU A 162 21.00 -27.05 21.21
N GLY A 163 21.96 -26.63 22.03
CA GLY A 163 22.18 -27.16 23.38
C GLY A 163 21.44 -26.41 24.49
N ALA A 164 20.78 -25.29 24.19
CA ALA A 164 20.16 -24.45 25.20
C ALA A 164 18.90 -25.10 25.81
N VAL A 165 18.81 -25.05 27.15
CA VAL A 165 17.70 -25.66 27.92
C VAL A 165 16.63 -24.64 28.30
N SER A 166 16.98 -23.36 28.37
CA SER A 166 16.10 -22.25 28.76
C SER A 166 16.39 -20.97 27.97
N GLY A 167 15.43 -20.04 27.98
CA GLY A 167 15.55 -18.73 27.35
C GLY A 167 15.28 -18.73 25.83
N VAL A 168 15.65 -17.62 25.19
CA VAL A 168 15.39 -17.34 23.76
C VAL A 168 16.09 -18.35 22.86
N TYR A 169 17.28 -18.80 23.24
CA TYR A 169 18.02 -19.83 22.49
C TYR A 169 17.30 -21.17 22.44
N LYS A 170 16.58 -21.55 23.50
CA LYS A 170 15.76 -22.76 23.49
C LYS A 170 14.66 -22.66 22.43
N VAL A 171 13.94 -21.54 22.40
CA VAL A 171 12.86 -21.31 21.42
C VAL A 171 13.38 -21.35 19.99
N LEU A 172 14.53 -20.71 19.74
CA LEU A 172 15.21 -20.75 18.43
C LEU A 172 15.69 -22.16 18.07
N GLY A 173 16.27 -22.88 19.04
CA GLY A 173 16.73 -24.25 18.86
C GLY A 173 15.59 -25.22 18.56
N ASP A 174 14.49 -25.12 19.30
CA ASP A 174 13.27 -25.92 19.08
C ASP A 174 12.66 -25.61 17.71
N LYS A 175 12.64 -24.33 17.30
CA LYS A 175 12.20 -23.93 15.95
C LYS A 175 13.08 -24.53 14.84
N ALA A 176 14.40 -24.56 15.03
CA ALA A 176 15.32 -25.20 14.10
C ALA A 176 15.18 -26.73 14.09
N ARG A 177 14.82 -27.36 15.22
CA ARG A 177 14.58 -28.81 15.33
C ARG A 177 13.28 -29.26 14.65
N LEU A 178 12.26 -28.39 14.60
CA LEU A 178 11.00 -28.66 13.88
C LEU A 178 11.23 -28.90 12.38
N ASP A 179 12.26 -28.28 11.80
CA ASP A 179 12.62 -28.45 10.38
C ASP A 179 14.12 -28.78 10.26
N PRO A 180 14.49 -30.08 10.17
CA PRO A 180 15.88 -30.51 10.08
C PRO A 180 16.65 -29.92 8.89
N LYS A 181 15.96 -29.37 7.87
CA LYS A 181 16.60 -28.72 6.73
C LYS A 181 17.27 -27.39 7.12
N GLN A 182 16.86 -26.80 8.24
CA GLN A 182 17.41 -25.55 8.79
C GLN A 182 18.72 -25.75 9.54
N VAL A 183 19.08 -26.99 9.88
CA VAL A 183 20.38 -27.32 10.47
C VAL A 183 21.32 -27.80 9.36
N VAL A 184 22.39 -27.05 9.11
CA VAL A 184 23.25 -27.24 7.94
C VAL A 184 24.72 -27.34 8.36
N GLY A 185 25.51 -28.22 7.74
CA GLY A 185 26.97 -28.27 7.94
C GLY A 185 27.75 -27.48 6.87
N ASP A 186 27.23 -27.44 5.64
CA ASP A 186 27.89 -26.84 4.49
C ASP A 186 27.59 -25.34 4.33
N ALA A 187 28.65 -24.54 4.17
CA ALA A 187 28.57 -23.09 3.95
C ALA A 187 27.89 -22.72 2.62
N PHE A 188 28.04 -23.52 1.56
CA PHE A 188 27.41 -23.21 0.26
C PHE A 188 25.89 -23.38 0.33
N LYS A 189 25.44 -24.45 1.00
CA LYS A 189 24.02 -24.69 1.25
C LYS A 189 23.42 -23.59 2.12
N LEU A 190 24.15 -23.11 3.14
CA LEU A 190 23.75 -21.95 3.94
C LEU A 190 23.55 -20.70 3.08
N ASN A 191 24.50 -20.36 2.21
CA ASN A 191 24.40 -19.19 1.34
C ASN A 191 23.17 -19.27 0.43
N LYS A 192 22.92 -20.42 -0.18
CA LYS A 192 21.74 -20.65 -1.03
C LYS A 192 20.43 -20.51 -0.25
N MET A 193 20.40 -20.97 1.00
CA MET A 193 19.24 -20.87 1.87
C MET A 193 18.99 -19.41 2.29
N LEU A 194 20.05 -18.67 2.62
CA LEU A 194 19.95 -17.24 2.92
C LEU A 194 19.47 -16.43 1.71
N GLU A 195 19.90 -16.79 0.49
CA GLU A 195 19.44 -16.16 -0.74
C GLU A 195 17.92 -16.28 -0.98
N THR A 196 17.25 -17.29 -0.41
CA THR A 196 15.78 -17.44 -0.53
C THR A 196 15.00 -16.35 0.21
N GLY A 197 15.65 -15.69 1.16
CA GLY A 197 15.13 -14.54 1.88
C GLY A 197 14.17 -14.82 3.04
N LYS A 198 13.95 -16.09 3.38
CA LYS A 198 13.04 -16.52 4.45
C LYS A 198 13.73 -16.84 5.77
N TYR A 199 15.06 -16.74 5.81
CA TYR A 199 15.86 -17.25 6.92
C TYR A 199 16.79 -16.20 7.50
N ALA A 200 16.98 -16.27 8.81
CA ALA A 200 17.95 -15.52 9.59
C ALA A 200 19.12 -16.41 9.98
N TYR A 201 20.35 -15.87 9.96
CA TYR A 201 21.53 -16.59 10.42
C TYR A 201 22.26 -15.80 11.52
N PRO A 202 22.26 -16.28 12.78
CA PRO A 202 23.02 -15.65 13.86
C PRO A 202 24.48 -16.08 13.79
N PHE A 203 25.37 -15.12 13.51
CA PHE A 203 26.80 -15.40 13.44
C PHE A 203 27.63 -14.15 13.73
N ILE A 204 28.95 -14.28 13.60
CA ILE A 204 29.85 -13.18 13.91
C ILE A 204 29.62 -11.99 12.96
N GLN A 205 29.69 -10.78 13.52
CA GLN A 205 29.40 -9.53 12.81
C GLN A 205 30.24 -9.37 11.54
N THR A 206 31.51 -9.78 11.60
CA THR A 206 32.44 -9.70 10.48
C THR A 206 31.97 -10.50 9.27
N PHE A 207 31.47 -11.73 9.50
CA PHE A 207 30.94 -12.57 8.43
C PHE A 207 29.62 -12.01 7.90
N ASN A 208 28.74 -11.54 8.78
CA ASN A 208 27.46 -11.00 8.39
C ASN A 208 27.62 -9.78 7.49
N THR A 209 28.47 -8.85 7.91
CA THR A 209 28.86 -7.66 7.15
C THR A 209 29.50 -8.05 5.82
N TRP A 210 30.38 -9.06 5.81
CA TRP A 210 30.97 -9.59 4.59
C TRP A 210 29.94 -10.18 3.63
N PHE A 211 28.98 -10.96 4.13
CA PHE A 211 27.93 -11.57 3.31
C PHE A 211 27.05 -10.50 2.65
N VAL A 212 26.66 -9.46 3.40
CA VAL A 212 25.90 -8.33 2.84
C VAL A 212 26.71 -7.60 1.76
N ALA A 213 28.00 -7.34 2.01
CA ALA A 213 28.88 -6.68 1.04
C ALA A 213 29.08 -7.52 -0.23
N LEU A 214 29.22 -8.84 -0.08
CA LEU A 214 29.36 -9.78 -1.19
C LEU A 214 28.10 -9.80 -2.07
N GLN A 215 26.92 -9.85 -1.46
CA GLN A 215 25.65 -9.84 -2.20
C GLN A 215 25.38 -8.49 -2.85
N TYR A 216 25.75 -7.39 -2.21
CA TYR A 216 25.70 -6.07 -2.83
C TYR A 216 26.60 -5.99 -4.07
N LYS A 217 27.79 -6.58 -4.03
CA LYS A 217 28.69 -6.65 -5.20
C LYS A 217 28.08 -7.46 -6.36
N LYS A 218 27.29 -8.51 -6.06
CA LYS A 218 26.64 -9.37 -7.06
C LYS A 218 25.41 -8.71 -7.70
N ASP A 219 24.53 -8.11 -6.89
CA ASP A 219 23.23 -7.61 -7.35
C ASP A 219 23.14 -6.09 -7.52
N GLY A 220 24.13 -5.34 -7.02
CA GLY A 220 24.12 -3.87 -6.96
C GLY A 220 23.03 -3.27 -6.05
N ARG A 221 22.36 -4.09 -5.22
CA ARG A 221 21.24 -3.69 -4.37
C ARG A 221 21.39 -4.26 -2.95
N CYS A 222 21.01 -3.47 -1.94
CA CYS A 222 21.03 -3.90 -0.54
C CYS A 222 19.84 -4.82 -0.22
N ARG A 223 19.96 -6.11 -0.55
CA ARG A 223 18.92 -7.13 -0.26
C ARG A 223 18.99 -7.70 1.15
N PHE A 224 20.09 -7.50 1.87
CA PHE A 224 20.32 -8.09 3.19
C PHE A 224 20.62 -7.01 4.22
N HIS A 225 20.09 -7.21 5.43
CA HIS A 225 20.33 -6.39 6.60
C HIS A 225 21.22 -7.16 7.56
N ALA A 226 22.33 -6.55 7.97
CA ALA A 226 23.02 -6.97 9.18
C ALA A 226 22.43 -6.16 10.35
N THR A 227 21.99 -6.86 11.39
CA THR A 227 21.46 -6.22 12.60
C THR A 227 22.54 -5.46 13.36
N LYS A 228 22.14 -4.68 14.38
CA LYS A 228 23.11 -4.18 15.36
C LYS A 228 23.75 -5.34 16.13
N PRO A 229 24.94 -5.13 16.73
CA PRO A 229 25.57 -6.14 17.55
C PRO A 229 24.70 -6.51 18.73
N LEU A 230 24.30 -7.78 18.73
CA LEU A 230 23.66 -8.48 19.84
C LEU A 230 24.62 -8.52 21.03
N PRO A 231 24.10 -8.42 22.26
CA PRO A 231 24.87 -8.45 23.51
C PRO A 231 25.34 -9.86 23.85
N VAL A 232 26.03 -10.50 22.91
CA VAL A 232 26.66 -11.81 23.05
C VAL A 232 28.17 -11.63 23.10
N PRO A 233 28.91 -12.48 23.85
CA PRO A 233 30.36 -12.40 23.94
C PRO A 233 30.97 -12.39 22.55
N HIS A 234 31.84 -11.42 22.28
CA HIS A 234 32.58 -11.39 21.03
C HIS A 234 33.50 -12.61 20.99
N GLY A 235 33.30 -13.46 19.99
CA GLY A 235 34.27 -14.51 19.68
C GLY A 235 35.54 -13.84 19.14
N TYR A 236 36.64 -14.00 19.86
CA TYR A 236 37.96 -13.61 19.35
C TYR A 236 38.54 -14.78 18.56
N TYR A 237 39.24 -14.46 17.47
CA TYR A 237 40.03 -15.44 16.75
C TYR A 237 41.39 -15.56 17.41
N PHE A 238 41.78 -16.78 17.72
CA PHE A 238 43.06 -17.08 18.33
C PHE A 238 43.83 -18.07 17.47
N TRP A 239 45.15 -17.93 17.43
CA TRP A 239 46.00 -18.97 16.91
C TRP A 239 46.32 -19.98 18.00
N LEU A 240 46.04 -21.24 17.70
CA LEU A 240 46.26 -22.35 18.61
C LEU A 240 47.69 -22.86 18.42
N THR A 241 48.42 -22.96 19.52
CA THR A 241 49.77 -23.55 19.57
C THR A 241 49.75 -24.78 20.47
N LYS A 242 50.74 -25.67 20.28
CA LYS A 242 50.88 -26.86 21.12
C LYS A 242 51.07 -26.43 22.59
N LYS A 243 50.35 -27.10 23.51
CA LYS A 243 50.45 -26.86 24.95
C LYS A 243 51.92 -26.93 25.40
N GLY A 244 52.40 -25.88 26.06
CA GLY A 244 53.77 -25.77 26.57
C GLY A 244 54.81 -25.28 25.55
N SER A 245 54.42 -24.86 24.34
CA SER A 245 55.38 -24.34 23.38
C SER A 245 55.93 -22.96 23.80
N SER A 246 57.24 -22.75 23.69
CA SER A 246 57.89 -21.46 23.96
C SER A 246 57.33 -20.34 23.06
N ASN A 247 56.96 -20.70 21.82
CA ASN A 247 56.44 -19.78 20.81
C ASN A 247 55.07 -19.19 21.16
N THR A 248 54.35 -19.76 22.13
CA THR A 248 53.03 -19.25 22.56
C THR A 248 53.12 -17.79 23.01
N LYS A 249 54.15 -17.45 23.79
CA LYS A 249 54.33 -16.08 24.31
C LYS A 249 54.67 -15.10 23.19
N LEU A 250 55.65 -15.47 22.36
CA LEU A 250 56.07 -14.67 21.21
C LEU A 250 54.90 -14.38 20.26
N LEU A 251 54.07 -15.39 19.99
CA LEU A 251 52.91 -15.26 19.12
C LEU A 251 51.81 -14.39 19.74
N SER A 252 51.55 -14.56 21.03
CA SER A 252 50.58 -13.75 21.78
C SER A 252 50.96 -12.27 21.76
N ASP A 253 52.21 -11.95 22.08
CA ASP A 253 52.70 -10.57 22.11
C ASP A 253 52.64 -9.93 20.72
N GLY A 254 53.01 -10.68 19.67
CA GLY A 254 52.90 -10.24 18.29
C GLY A 254 51.47 -9.96 17.85
N LEU A 255 50.53 -10.84 18.21
CA LEU A 255 49.10 -10.66 17.89
C LEU A 255 48.48 -9.48 18.63
N ILE A 256 48.85 -9.26 19.90
CA ILE A 256 48.41 -8.09 20.68
C ILE A 256 48.89 -6.80 20.01
N LYS A 257 50.19 -6.69 19.71
CA LYS A 257 50.74 -5.52 19.01
C LYS A 257 50.07 -5.30 17.65
N LEU A 258 49.81 -6.37 16.91
CA LEU A 258 49.11 -6.29 15.62
C LEU A 258 47.67 -5.77 15.80
N TRP A 259 46.97 -6.19 16.85
CA TRP A 259 45.63 -5.69 17.18
C TRP A 259 45.65 -4.22 17.62
N GLU A 260 46.55 -3.86 18.53
CA GLU A 260 46.71 -2.49 19.05
C GLU A 260 47.11 -1.49 17.96
N SER A 261 47.92 -1.92 16.99
CA SER A 261 48.28 -1.09 15.83
C SER A 261 47.09 -0.73 14.93
N GLY A 262 45.96 -1.42 15.06
CA GLY A 262 44.77 -1.22 14.22
C GLY A 262 44.87 -1.78 12.80
N ILE A 263 46.01 -2.41 12.44
CA ILE A 263 46.23 -2.99 11.11
C ILE A 263 45.20 -4.08 10.80
N THR A 264 44.83 -4.91 11.80
CA THR A 264 43.79 -5.94 11.65
C THR A 264 42.46 -5.35 11.22
N ARG A 265 42.05 -4.22 11.81
CA ARG A 265 40.82 -3.51 11.46
C ARG A 265 40.87 -2.95 10.05
N PHE A 266 42.02 -2.40 9.64
CA PHE A 266 42.22 -1.89 8.28
C PHE A 266 42.08 -3.01 7.24
N TRP A 267 42.79 -4.13 7.42
CA TRP A 267 42.70 -5.28 6.51
C TRP A 267 41.30 -5.86 6.46
N THR A 268 40.62 -5.97 7.60
CA THR A 268 39.24 -6.47 7.66
C THR A 268 38.30 -5.57 6.85
N ASN A 269 38.34 -4.26 7.07
CA ASN A 269 37.49 -3.31 6.34
C ASN A 269 37.78 -3.29 4.83
N SER A 270 39.06 -3.41 4.46
CA SER A 270 39.51 -3.42 3.06
C SER A 270 39.12 -4.73 2.35
N ALA A 271 39.38 -5.88 2.97
CA ALA A 271 39.08 -7.20 2.41
C ALA A 271 37.58 -7.46 2.25
N ILE A 272 36.77 -6.95 3.19
CA ILE A 272 35.31 -7.02 3.10
C ILE A 272 34.76 -6.07 2.01
N GLY A 273 35.54 -5.06 1.60
CA GLY A 273 35.08 -4.05 0.67
C GLY A 273 33.97 -3.18 1.28
N LEU A 274 34.06 -2.91 2.59
CA LEU A 274 33.04 -2.17 3.33
C LEU A 274 32.76 -0.78 2.73
N ALA A 275 33.80 -0.16 2.15
CA ALA A 275 33.68 1.11 1.44
C ALA A 275 32.73 1.05 0.23
N LYS A 276 32.69 -0.08 -0.49
CA LYS A 276 31.82 -0.27 -1.66
C LYS A 276 30.37 -0.55 -1.26
N ALA A 277 30.16 -1.20 -0.11
CA ALA A 277 28.84 -1.52 0.43
C ALA A 277 28.39 -0.55 1.54
N ALA A 278 29.05 0.61 1.67
CA ALA A 278 28.79 1.58 2.75
C ALA A 278 27.32 2.05 2.76
N GLU A 279 26.68 2.08 1.59
CA GLU A 279 25.27 2.42 1.43
C GLU A 279 24.32 1.45 2.16
N CYS A 280 24.70 0.18 2.33
CA CYS A 280 23.88 -0.80 3.01
C CYS A 280 23.96 -0.72 4.54
N PHE A 281 25.01 -0.09 5.08
CA PHE A 281 25.28 -0.02 6.52
C PHE A 281 25.00 1.36 7.13
N ASP A 282 24.80 2.40 6.31
CA ASP A 282 24.44 3.72 6.82
C ASP A 282 22.97 3.75 7.27
N SER A 283 22.78 3.83 8.59
CA SER A 283 21.48 3.87 9.25
C SER A 283 20.67 5.12 8.92
N ARG A 284 21.33 6.24 8.56
CA ARG A 284 20.65 7.45 8.03
C ARG A 284 20.11 7.20 6.64
N ARG A 285 20.84 6.45 5.82
CA ARG A 285 20.38 6.10 4.47
C ARG A 285 19.41 4.92 4.41
N GLN A 286 19.43 3.98 5.34
CA GLN A 286 18.39 2.93 5.44
C GLN A 286 17.01 3.52 5.79
N LYS A 287 16.95 4.55 6.66
CA LYS A 287 15.73 5.37 6.82
C LYS A 287 15.39 6.12 5.53
N SER A 288 16.38 6.55 4.75
CA SER A 288 16.17 7.12 3.41
C SER A 288 15.93 6.10 2.29
N SER A 289 15.98 4.79 2.56
CA SER A 289 15.53 3.73 1.64
C SER A 289 14.05 3.41 1.83
N ALA A 290 13.45 3.89 2.93
CA ALA A 290 12.09 4.42 2.92
C ALA A 290 12.05 5.81 2.24
N ARG A 291 12.89 6.02 1.23
CA ARG A 291 12.73 7.10 0.24
C ARG A 291 11.30 6.98 -0.22
N GLN A 292 10.57 8.09 -0.20
CA GLN A 292 9.27 8.20 -0.84
C GLN A 292 9.30 7.40 -2.13
N VAL A 293 8.67 6.23 -2.13
CA VAL A 293 8.66 5.37 -3.31
C VAL A 293 7.90 6.20 -4.33
N PRO A 294 8.52 6.59 -5.46
CA PRO A 294 7.84 7.41 -6.43
C PRO A 294 6.60 6.65 -6.87
N ILE A 295 5.45 7.32 -6.81
CA ILE A 295 4.16 6.73 -7.13
C ILE A 295 4.27 6.10 -8.53
N ARG A 296 4.09 4.78 -8.62
CA ARG A 296 4.24 4.07 -9.88
C ARG A 296 2.89 4.01 -10.60
N LEU A 297 2.92 3.89 -11.92
CA LEU A 297 1.70 3.75 -12.73
C LEU A 297 0.82 2.57 -12.29
N TYR A 298 1.44 1.50 -11.77
CA TYR A 298 0.73 0.37 -11.18
C TYR A 298 -0.21 0.77 -10.03
N ASP A 299 0.19 1.73 -9.20
CA ASP A 299 -0.61 2.20 -8.05
C ASP A 299 -1.84 3.01 -8.50
N LEU A 300 -1.80 3.63 -9.70
CA LEU A 300 -2.92 4.36 -10.29
C LEU A 300 -3.80 3.50 -11.22
N THR A 301 -3.45 2.24 -11.46
CA THR A 301 -4.14 1.38 -12.44
C THR A 301 -5.63 1.21 -12.08
N SER A 302 -5.97 1.13 -10.79
CA SER A 302 -7.37 1.06 -10.35
C SER A 302 -8.16 2.34 -10.66
N ALA A 303 -7.52 3.51 -10.56
CA ALA A 303 -8.18 4.78 -10.87
C ALA A 303 -8.44 4.90 -12.39
N PHE A 304 -7.48 4.51 -13.22
CA PHE A 304 -7.65 4.46 -14.67
C PHE A 304 -8.72 3.46 -15.12
N LEU A 305 -8.82 2.30 -14.45
CA LEU A 305 -9.85 1.30 -14.74
C LEU A 305 -11.26 1.85 -14.45
N ILE A 306 -11.46 2.51 -13.31
CA ILE A 306 -12.74 3.15 -12.96
C ILE A 306 -13.11 4.24 -13.97
N LEU A 307 -12.14 5.08 -14.35
CA LEU A 307 -12.34 6.11 -15.38
C LEU A 307 -12.74 5.49 -16.73
N GLY A 308 -12.08 4.40 -17.13
CA GLY A 308 -12.39 3.68 -18.37
C GLY A 308 -13.81 3.12 -18.39
N ILE A 309 -14.24 2.48 -17.29
CA ILE A 309 -15.62 1.98 -17.14
C ILE A 309 -16.62 3.14 -17.19
N GLY A 310 -16.34 4.23 -16.46
CA GLY A 310 -17.22 5.41 -16.43
C GLY A 310 -17.39 6.05 -17.82
N LEU A 311 -16.30 6.22 -18.55
CA LEU A 311 -16.32 6.74 -19.93
C LEU A 311 -17.07 5.79 -20.87
N GLY A 312 -16.85 4.48 -20.74
CA GLY A 312 -17.54 3.47 -21.54
C GLY A 312 -19.05 3.48 -21.33
N LEU A 313 -19.51 3.57 -20.07
CA LEU A 313 -20.93 3.70 -19.75
C LEU A 313 -21.53 5.02 -20.27
N ALA A 314 -20.79 6.13 -20.17
CA ALA A 314 -21.24 7.41 -20.70
C ALA A 314 -21.44 7.37 -22.22
N ILE A 315 -20.48 6.78 -22.95
CA ILE A 315 -20.57 6.59 -24.41
C ILE A 315 -21.75 5.67 -24.76
N LEU A 316 -21.94 4.58 -24.02
CA LEU A 316 -23.06 3.67 -24.24
C LEU A 316 -24.41 4.36 -24.03
N CYS A 317 -24.57 5.13 -22.95
CA CYS A 317 -25.77 5.93 -22.70
C CYS A 317 -26.03 6.93 -23.82
N PHE A 318 -25.00 7.65 -24.28
CA PHE A 318 -25.11 8.59 -25.39
C PHE A 318 -25.56 7.91 -26.69
N LEU A 319 -25.01 6.73 -27.01
CA LEU A 319 -25.43 5.94 -28.17
C LEU A 319 -26.89 5.50 -28.07
N ILE A 320 -27.33 5.05 -26.89
CA ILE A 320 -28.73 4.66 -26.64
C ILE A 320 -29.67 5.86 -26.82
N GLU A 321 -29.29 7.03 -26.31
CA GLU A 321 -30.05 8.28 -26.47
C GLU A 321 -30.14 8.69 -27.94
N LEU A 322 -29.05 8.56 -28.69
CA LEU A 322 -29.01 8.90 -30.11
C LEU A 322 -29.90 7.96 -30.94
N ILE A 323 -29.90 6.66 -30.62
CA ILE A 323 -30.80 5.66 -31.24
C ILE A 323 -32.26 5.97 -30.92
N LYS A 324 -32.58 6.25 -29.65
CA LYS A 324 -33.94 6.62 -29.22
C LYS A 324 -34.42 7.91 -29.89
N SER A 325 -33.55 8.91 -29.99
CA SER A 325 -33.84 10.20 -30.63
C SER A 325 -34.16 10.01 -32.11
N LYS A 326 -33.33 9.26 -32.86
CA LYS A 326 -33.59 8.93 -34.27
C LYS A 326 -34.89 8.15 -34.46
N PHE A 327 -35.16 7.15 -33.60
CA PHE A 327 -36.41 6.37 -33.67
C PHE A 327 -37.66 7.22 -33.39
N GLN A 328 -37.59 8.13 -32.41
CA GLN A 328 -38.67 9.09 -32.11
C GLN A 328 -38.86 10.10 -33.25
N GLN A 329 -37.79 10.56 -33.88
CA GLN A 329 -37.84 11.49 -35.01
C GLN A 329 -38.46 10.84 -36.26
N GLY A 330 -38.09 9.60 -36.58
CA GLY A 330 -38.71 8.82 -37.66
C GLY A 330 -40.21 8.55 -37.42
N ARG A 331 -40.61 8.24 -36.18
CA ARG A 331 -42.02 8.12 -35.80
C ARG A 331 -42.80 9.44 -35.97
N ARG A 332 -42.20 10.59 -35.65
CA ARG A 332 -42.82 11.90 -35.84
C ARG A 332 -42.99 12.25 -37.33
N GLN A 333 -42.03 11.91 -38.18
CA GLN A 333 -42.12 12.13 -39.62
C GLN A 333 -43.18 11.23 -40.30
N LEU A 334 -43.27 9.95 -39.90
CA LEU A 334 -44.33 9.04 -40.35
C LEU A 334 -45.74 9.51 -39.95
N MET A 335 -45.90 10.08 -38.75
CA MET A 335 -47.18 10.66 -38.30
C MET A 335 -47.56 11.93 -39.08
N GLN A 336 -46.60 12.77 -39.48
CA GLN A 336 -46.88 13.96 -40.31
C GLN A 336 -47.24 13.63 -41.77
N LEU A 337 -46.64 12.58 -42.36
CA LEU A 337 -47.02 12.09 -43.69
C LEU A 337 -48.43 11.50 -43.71
N LYS A 338 -48.82 10.77 -42.65
CA LYS A 338 -50.18 10.25 -42.50
C LYS A 338 -51.23 11.35 -42.26
N GLY A 339 -50.84 12.48 -41.67
CA GLY A 339 -51.69 13.66 -41.48
C GLY A 339 -51.93 14.48 -42.76
N ARG A 340 -50.96 14.56 -43.68
CA ARG A 340 -51.15 15.24 -44.98
C ARG A 340 -52.00 14.45 -45.98
N GLY A 341 -51.98 13.11 -45.90
CA GLY A 341 -52.81 12.25 -46.77
C GLY A 341 -54.32 12.35 -46.53
N CYS A 342 -54.78 13.04 -45.48
CA CYS A 342 -56.21 13.27 -45.21
C CYS A 342 -56.73 14.64 -45.67
N ILE A 343 -55.89 15.50 -46.27
CA ILE A 343 -56.29 16.87 -46.65
C ILE A 343 -56.64 17.00 -48.16
N ASP A 344 -56.27 16.04 -49.01
CA ASP A 344 -56.51 16.08 -50.48
C ASP A 344 -57.73 15.27 -50.97
N LEU A 345 -58.73 15.04 -50.11
CA LEU A 345 -60.02 14.46 -50.52
C LEU A 345 -61.16 15.36 -50.02
N LYS A 346 -61.41 16.45 -50.73
CA LYS A 346 -62.69 17.16 -50.63
C LYS A 346 -63.09 17.75 -51.97
#